data_AF-A0A8K0QQL2-F1
#
_entry.id   AF-A0A8K0QQL2-F1
#
_cell.length_a   1.000
_cell.length_b   1.000
_cell.length_c   1.000
_cell.angle_alpha   90.00
_cell.angle_beta   90.00
_cell.angle_gamma   90.00
#
_symmetry.space_group_name_H-M   'P 1'
#
loop_
_entity.id
_entity.type
_entity.pdbx_description
1 polymer ?
#
loop_
_entity_poly.entity_id
_entity_poly.type
_entity_poly.pdbx_seq_one_letter_code
_entity_poly.pdbx_strand_id
1 'polypeptide(L)'
;MNWGAQFKDNAQAAWDGRLAWLRWHVRSKGVEGHENPTARILAQFVSSSDSTTAFKVDSIPAHLYSLFGRSANSLNTTTAIMADEYNAEEAAELKKKRAFRKFSYRGIDLDNLLDLSSDQLRDVVHARARRRINRGLKRRPMGLIKKLRKAKQEAKPNEKPDLVKTHLRDMIVVPEMIGSVIGIYSGKEFNQVEIKPEMVGHYLAEFSISYKPVKHGRPGIGATHSSRFIPLK
;
A
#
# COMPACT_ATOMS: atom_id res chain seq x y z
N MET A 1 -43.56 24.04 22.71
CA MET A 1 -42.68 23.01 22.10
C MET A 1 -41.69 23.71 21.20
N ASN A 2 -40.47 23.97 21.67
CA ASN A 2 -39.42 24.58 20.86
C ASN A 2 -38.17 23.69 20.93
N TRP A 3 -38.15 22.65 20.10
CA TRP A 3 -37.09 21.64 20.02
C TRP A 3 -35.97 22.00 19.02
N GLY A 4 -36.01 23.21 18.43
CA GLY A 4 -35.05 23.63 17.39
C GLY A 4 -33.84 24.42 17.88
N ALA A 5 -33.91 25.05 19.05
CA ALA A 5 -32.83 25.90 19.56
C ALA A 5 -31.70 25.10 20.24
N GLN A 6 -32.03 23.96 20.84
CA GLN A 6 -31.10 23.20 21.68
C GLN A 6 -30.10 22.33 20.89
N PHE A 7 -30.33 22.15 19.57
CA PHE A 7 -29.46 21.35 18.70
C PHE A 7 -28.33 22.16 18.05
N LYS A 8 -28.49 23.48 17.92
CA LYS A 8 -27.45 24.36 17.33
C LYS A 8 -26.39 24.76 18.36
N ASP A 9 -26.77 24.95 19.61
CA ASP A 9 -25.84 25.33 20.69
C ASP A 9 -24.87 24.20 21.06
N ASN A 10 -25.30 22.95 20.90
CA ASN A 10 -24.48 21.77 21.21
C ASN A 10 -23.46 21.42 20.12
N ALA A 11 -23.71 21.85 18.87
CA ALA A 11 -22.77 21.71 17.77
C ALA A 11 -21.64 22.75 17.85
N GLN A 12 -21.96 23.99 18.24
CA GLN A 12 -20.97 25.08 18.39
C GLN A 12 -19.97 24.78 19.53
N ALA A 13 -20.46 24.29 20.67
CA ALA A 13 -19.62 23.92 21.83
C ALA A 13 -18.65 22.75 21.56
N ALA A 14 -19.03 21.81 20.68
CA ALA A 14 -18.18 20.69 20.29
C ALA A 14 -17.05 21.09 19.30
N TRP A 15 -17.26 22.15 18.53
CA TRP A 15 -16.25 22.74 17.63
C TRP A 15 -15.25 23.61 18.39
N ASP A 16 -15.72 24.40 19.36
CA ASP A 16 -14.85 25.23 20.21
C ASP A 16 -13.92 24.37 21.10
N GLY A 17 -14.39 23.20 21.55
CA GLY A 17 -13.57 22.23 22.29
C GLY A 17 -12.42 21.61 21.48
N ARG A 18 -12.61 21.38 20.16
CA ARG A 18 -11.55 20.86 19.28
C ARG A 18 -10.50 21.92 18.95
N LEU A 19 -10.92 23.18 18.80
CA LEU A 19 -10.01 24.30 18.57
C LEU A 19 -9.20 24.65 19.83
N ALA A 20 -9.78 24.51 21.02
CA ALA A 20 -9.05 24.66 22.29
C ALA A 20 -7.98 23.57 22.48
N TRP A 21 -8.28 22.32 22.12
CA TRP A 21 -7.31 21.21 22.17
C TRP A 21 -6.16 21.39 21.17
N LEU A 22 -6.45 21.82 19.94
CA LEU A 22 -5.43 22.15 18.93
C LEU A 22 -4.57 23.36 19.34
N ARG A 23 -5.17 24.40 19.93
CA ARG A 23 -4.45 25.58 20.44
C ARG A 23 -3.57 25.25 21.65
N TRP A 24 -3.97 24.32 22.51
CA TRP A 24 -3.15 23.79 23.60
C TRP A 24 -2.00 22.91 23.10
N HIS A 25 -2.24 22.05 22.11
CA HIS A 25 -1.23 21.16 21.56
C HIS A 25 -0.13 21.91 20.78
N VAL A 26 -0.49 23.01 20.10
CA VAL A 26 0.48 23.89 19.42
C VAL A 26 1.28 24.74 20.42
N ARG A 27 0.73 25.04 21.60
CA ARG A 27 1.43 25.79 22.66
C ARG A 27 2.39 24.93 23.49
N SER A 28 2.31 23.59 23.45
CA SER A 28 3.14 22.69 24.26
C SER A 28 4.47 22.27 23.59
N LYS A 29 4.71 22.64 22.34
CA LYS A 29 5.98 22.39 21.65
C LYS A 29 6.67 23.73 21.39
N GLY A 30 7.48 24.16 22.35
CA GLY A 30 8.40 25.27 22.17
C GLY A 30 9.35 24.97 21.00
N VAL A 31 9.08 25.59 19.86
CA VAL A 31 10.00 25.71 18.73
C VAL A 31 9.85 27.14 18.24
N GLU A 32 10.71 28.00 18.77
CA GLU A 32 10.95 29.33 18.21
C GLU A 32 11.56 29.17 16.81
N GLY A 33 11.08 29.97 15.86
CA GLY A 33 11.81 30.34 14.65
C GLY A 33 11.86 29.31 13.51
N HIS A 34 10.77 29.21 12.74
CA HIS A 34 10.87 29.21 11.27
C HIS A 34 9.47 29.35 10.66
N GLU A 35 9.19 30.48 10.02
CA GLU A 35 7.95 30.70 9.28
C GLU A 35 7.95 29.83 8.01
N ASN A 36 6.95 28.95 7.88
CA ASN A 36 6.74 28.14 6.69
C ASN A 36 5.71 28.86 5.77
N PRO A 37 6.10 29.33 4.57
CA PRO A 37 5.28 30.20 3.72
C PRO A 37 3.99 29.55 3.17
N THR A 38 3.78 28.26 3.37
CA THR A 38 2.61 27.51 2.86
C THR A 38 1.34 27.65 3.72
N ALA A 39 1.45 28.13 4.96
CA ALA A 39 0.30 28.28 5.86
C ALA A 39 -0.55 29.54 5.60
N ARG A 40 -0.06 30.46 4.74
CA ARG A 40 -0.72 31.74 4.46
C ARG A 40 -1.67 31.70 3.26
N ILE A 41 -1.55 30.67 2.40
CA ILE A 41 -2.36 30.55 1.17
C ILE A 41 -3.71 29.85 1.45
N LEU A 42 -3.80 29.04 2.50
CA LEU A 42 -5.04 28.32 2.87
C LEU A 42 -6.00 29.13 3.75
N ALA A 43 -5.58 30.26 4.31
CA ALA A 43 -6.43 31.11 5.16
C ALA A 43 -7.22 32.19 4.37
N GLN A 44 -6.94 32.35 3.06
CA GLN A 44 -7.57 33.38 2.22
C GLN A 44 -8.72 32.84 1.34
N PHE A 45 -9.15 31.58 1.51
CA PHE A 45 -10.11 30.93 0.60
C PHE A 45 -11.47 30.54 1.23
N VAL A 46 -11.75 31.00 2.46
CA VAL A 46 -13.08 30.80 3.10
C VAL A 46 -13.59 32.16 3.58
N SER A 47 -13.95 33.03 2.64
CA SER A 47 -14.79 34.21 2.86
C SER A 47 -15.00 34.95 1.54
N SER A 48 -15.98 34.53 0.74
CA SER A 48 -16.79 35.41 -0.15
C SER A 48 -17.72 34.57 -1.02
N SER A 49 -19.01 34.65 -0.68
CA SER A 49 -20.13 34.53 -1.60
C SER A 49 -20.07 35.65 -2.64
N ASP A 50 -20.05 35.31 -3.94
CA ASP A 50 -21.00 35.80 -4.95
C ASP A 50 -20.47 35.65 -6.39
N SER A 51 -21.45 35.60 -7.28
CA SER A 51 -21.47 35.24 -8.70
C SER A 51 -20.73 36.17 -9.65
N THR A 52 -20.35 35.60 -10.81
CA THR A 52 -20.11 36.28 -12.11
C THR A 52 -19.00 37.34 -12.16
N THR A 53 -17.81 37.01 -12.67
CA THR A 53 -17.09 37.83 -13.66
C THR A 53 -16.01 36.99 -14.37
N ALA A 54 -16.09 36.91 -15.70
CA ALA A 54 -15.03 36.39 -16.57
C ALA A 54 -13.96 37.48 -16.79
N PHE A 55 -12.65 37.19 -16.72
CA PHE A 55 -11.64 38.06 -17.34
C PHE A 55 -10.30 37.36 -17.67
N LYS A 56 -10.01 37.37 -18.98
CA LYS A 56 -8.74 37.45 -19.73
C LYS A 56 -7.41 37.03 -19.09
N VAL A 57 -6.76 36.07 -19.75
CA VAL A 57 -5.30 35.88 -19.76
C VAL A 57 -4.74 36.75 -20.88
N ASP A 58 -4.09 37.86 -20.54
CA ASP A 58 -3.26 38.64 -21.46
C ASP A 58 -2.19 39.41 -20.67
N SER A 59 -0.99 38.82 -20.52
CA SER A 59 0.22 39.57 -20.14
C SER A 59 1.51 38.74 -20.29
N ILE A 60 1.96 38.53 -21.53
CA ILE A 60 3.39 38.32 -21.82
C ILE A 60 3.77 39.20 -23.03
N PRO A 61 4.80 40.06 -22.94
CA PRO A 61 5.10 41.07 -23.94
C PRO A 61 5.78 40.53 -25.22
N ALA A 62 5.28 40.99 -26.37
CA ALA A 62 5.57 40.57 -27.74
C ALA A 62 6.94 40.99 -28.33
N HIS A 63 7.98 41.18 -27.54
CA HIS A 63 9.24 41.78 -28.03
C HIS A 63 10.42 40.80 -28.23
N LEU A 64 10.24 39.50 -28.01
CA LEU A 64 11.35 38.54 -28.05
C LEU A 64 11.37 37.55 -29.22
N TYR A 65 10.51 37.69 -30.23
CA TYR A 65 10.61 36.84 -31.41
C TYR A 65 10.29 37.56 -32.72
N SER A 66 11.28 38.24 -33.29
CA SER A 66 11.39 38.37 -34.75
C SER A 66 12.83 38.65 -35.19
N LEU A 67 13.62 37.59 -35.40
CA LEU A 67 14.82 37.63 -36.25
C LEU A 67 15.25 36.21 -36.63
N PHE A 68 14.43 35.52 -37.43
CA PHE A 68 14.87 34.92 -38.71
C PHE A 68 13.72 34.23 -39.46
N GLY A 69 13.36 34.80 -40.62
CA GLY A 69 13.20 34.06 -41.88
C GLY A 69 12.06 33.05 -42.07
N ARG A 70 11.00 33.51 -42.75
CA ARG A 70 9.97 32.77 -43.51
C ARG A 70 10.43 31.46 -44.17
N SER A 71 9.57 30.43 -44.15
CA SER A 71 8.93 29.88 -45.36
C SER A 71 7.83 28.86 -45.00
N ALA A 72 6.79 28.80 -45.84
CA ALA A 72 5.56 28.06 -45.67
C ALA A 72 5.74 26.54 -45.57
N ASN A 73 4.89 25.86 -44.79
CA ASN A 73 3.91 24.91 -45.33
C ASN A 73 3.03 24.35 -44.21
N SER A 74 1.72 24.38 -44.48
CA SER A 74 0.63 23.84 -43.69
C SER A 74 0.77 22.32 -43.53
N LEU A 75 0.94 21.82 -42.30
CA LEU A 75 0.51 20.49 -41.87
C LEU A 75 0.27 20.47 -40.35
N ASN A 76 -1.00 20.56 -39.97
CA ASN A 76 -1.68 19.99 -38.80
C ASN A 76 -0.81 19.60 -37.59
N THR A 77 -0.73 20.49 -36.60
CA THR A 77 -0.28 20.18 -35.25
C THR A 77 -1.44 19.55 -34.47
N THR A 78 -1.51 18.22 -34.47
CA THR A 78 -2.35 17.44 -33.55
C THR A 78 -1.58 16.21 -33.09
N THR A 79 -0.47 16.41 -32.38
CA THR A 79 0.26 15.31 -31.71
C THR A 79 0.94 15.72 -30.39
N ALA A 80 0.53 16.84 -29.78
CA ALA A 80 1.04 17.23 -28.47
C ALA A 80 -0.12 17.62 -27.56
N ILE A 81 -0.72 16.60 -26.95
CA ILE A 81 -1.43 16.48 -25.67
C ILE A 81 -2.23 15.18 -25.82
N MET A 82 -1.54 14.03 -25.67
CA MET A 82 -2.23 12.78 -25.36
C MET A 82 -2.27 12.76 -23.84
N ALA A 83 -3.41 13.14 -23.28
CA ALA A 83 -3.76 12.67 -21.95
C ALA A 83 -3.78 11.13 -22.04
N ASP A 84 -3.15 10.46 -21.08
CA ASP A 84 -3.28 9.02 -20.90
C ASP A 84 -4.74 8.70 -20.54
N GLU A 85 -5.60 8.60 -21.54
CA GLU A 85 -6.95 8.07 -21.36
C GLU A 85 -6.81 6.58 -21.06
N TYR A 86 -6.92 6.24 -19.77
CA TYR A 86 -7.06 4.86 -19.31
C TYR A 86 -8.36 4.28 -19.90
N ASN A 87 -8.25 3.63 -21.05
CA ASN A 87 -9.38 2.98 -21.71
C ASN A 87 -9.77 1.71 -20.93
N ALA A 88 -10.77 1.84 -20.06
CA ALA A 88 -11.20 0.79 -19.14
C ALA A 88 -11.70 -0.47 -19.86
N GLU A 89 -12.22 -0.33 -21.08
CA GLU A 89 -12.74 -1.40 -21.90
C GLU A 89 -11.60 -2.26 -22.48
N GLU A 90 -10.55 -1.63 -23.03
CA GLU A 90 -9.35 -2.31 -23.50
C GLU A 90 -8.59 -3.01 -22.36
N ALA A 91 -8.52 -2.37 -21.18
CA ALA A 91 -7.96 -2.98 -19.99
C ALA A 91 -8.77 -4.20 -19.51
N ALA A 92 -10.10 -4.15 -19.60
CA ALA A 92 -10.99 -5.27 -19.28
C ALA A 92 -10.89 -6.41 -20.30
N GLU A 93 -10.72 -6.09 -21.59
CA GLU A 93 -10.46 -7.08 -22.64
C GLU A 93 -9.09 -7.74 -22.48
N LEU A 94 -8.05 -6.98 -22.17
CA LEU A 94 -6.73 -7.53 -21.84
C LEU A 94 -6.80 -8.45 -20.60
N LYS A 95 -7.64 -8.11 -19.62
CA LYS A 95 -7.91 -8.96 -18.43
C LYS A 95 -8.69 -10.23 -18.76
N LYS A 96 -9.61 -10.20 -19.74
CA LYS A 96 -10.32 -11.38 -20.26
C LYS A 96 -9.44 -12.25 -21.16
N LYS A 97 -8.58 -11.66 -21.98
CA LYS A 97 -7.60 -12.34 -22.87
C LYS A 97 -6.50 -13.04 -22.08
N ARG A 98 -6.11 -12.50 -20.91
CA ARG A 98 -5.31 -13.24 -19.93
C ARG A 98 -6.18 -14.36 -19.36
N ALA A 99 -6.00 -15.57 -19.89
CA ALA A 99 -6.61 -16.77 -19.33
C ALA A 99 -6.16 -16.94 -17.87
N PHE A 100 -6.93 -16.43 -16.92
CA PHE A 100 -6.74 -16.71 -15.51
C PHE A 100 -6.99 -18.20 -15.33
N ARG A 101 -5.91 -18.97 -15.13
CA ARG A 101 -6.03 -20.34 -14.66
C ARG A 101 -6.75 -20.29 -13.32
N LYS A 102 -7.91 -20.94 -13.25
CA LYS A 102 -8.58 -21.21 -11.98
C LYS A 102 -7.58 -21.96 -11.10
N PHE A 103 -7.32 -21.42 -9.92
CA PHE A 103 -6.40 -22.05 -8.99
C PHE A 103 -7.07 -23.30 -8.42
N SER A 104 -6.42 -24.45 -8.59
CA SER A 104 -6.81 -25.71 -7.96
C SER A 104 -5.64 -26.25 -7.15
N TYR A 105 -5.90 -26.57 -5.88
CA TYR A 105 -4.95 -27.21 -4.99
C TYR A 105 -5.23 -28.72 -4.96
N ARG A 106 -4.34 -29.51 -5.57
CA ARG A 106 -4.47 -30.99 -5.61
C ARG A 106 -5.83 -31.47 -6.13
N GLY A 107 -6.38 -30.78 -7.12
CA GLY A 107 -7.69 -31.09 -7.71
C GLY A 107 -8.89 -30.49 -6.99
N ILE A 108 -8.67 -29.67 -5.95
CA ILE A 108 -9.73 -28.95 -5.23
C ILE A 108 -9.69 -27.48 -5.63
N ASP A 109 -10.83 -26.94 -6.05
CA ASP A 109 -10.96 -25.53 -6.41
C ASP A 109 -10.87 -24.61 -5.18
N LEU A 110 -10.60 -23.32 -5.41
CA LEU A 110 -10.43 -22.32 -4.34
C LEU A 110 -11.65 -22.21 -3.42
N ASP A 111 -12.86 -22.20 -3.97
CA ASP A 111 -14.10 -22.04 -3.18
C ASP A 111 -14.28 -23.23 -2.24
N ASN A 112 -14.16 -24.44 -2.81
CA ASN A 112 -14.22 -25.69 -2.04
C ASN A 112 -13.10 -25.76 -0.97
N LEU A 113 -11.92 -25.22 -1.27
CA LEU A 113 -10.77 -25.21 -0.35
C LEU A 113 -11.00 -24.30 0.88
N LEU A 114 -11.81 -23.25 0.76
CA LEU A 114 -12.17 -22.36 1.87
C LEU A 114 -13.19 -23.01 2.82
N ASP A 115 -14.06 -23.86 2.28
CA ASP A 115 -15.11 -24.55 3.05
C ASP A 115 -14.58 -25.83 3.75
N LEU A 116 -13.36 -26.27 3.45
CA LEU A 116 -12.76 -27.44 4.10
C LEU A 116 -12.52 -27.23 5.59
N SER A 117 -12.94 -28.21 6.39
CA SER A 117 -12.56 -28.28 7.80
C SER A 117 -11.06 -28.53 7.98
N SER A 118 -10.53 -28.18 9.15
CA SER A 118 -9.11 -28.40 9.49
C SER A 118 -8.69 -29.87 9.42
N ASP A 119 -9.61 -30.80 9.71
CA ASP A 119 -9.35 -32.24 9.67
C ASP A 119 -9.30 -32.76 8.23
N GLN A 120 -10.18 -32.27 7.35
CA GLN A 120 -10.13 -32.63 5.92
C GLN A 120 -8.90 -32.03 5.24
N LEU A 121 -8.54 -30.78 5.59
CA LEU A 121 -7.34 -30.13 5.07
C LEU A 121 -6.07 -30.94 5.35
N ARG A 122 -6.02 -31.60 6.52
CA ARG A 122 -4.89 -32.45 6.93
C ARG A 122 -4.55 -33.51 5.89
N ASP A 123 -5.55 -34.16 5.29
CA ASP A 123 -5.35 -35.31 4.43
C ASP A 123 -4.93 -34.90 3.01
N VAL A 124 -5.24 -33.65 2.64
CA VAL A 124 -4.87 -33.04 1.36
C VAL A 124 -3.45 -32.48 1.39
N VAL A 125 -2.99 -31.89 2.51
CA VAL A 125 -1.67 -31.24 2.58
C VAL A 125 -0.49 -32.22 2.64
N HIS A 126 0.73 -31.70 2.44
CA HIS A 126 1.95 -32.50 2.49
C HIS A 126 2.22 -33.12 3.88
N ALA A 127 3.01 -34.20 3.94
CA ALA A 127 3.23 -34.99 5.15
C ALA A 127 3.71 -34.18 6.38
N ARG A 128 4.63 -33.21 6.16
CA ARG A 128 5.12 -32.31 7.23
C ARG A 128 4.01 -31.41 7.82
N ALA A 129 3.13 -30.85 6.97
CA ALA A 129 2.02 -30.01 7.39
C ALA A 129 0.97 -30.84 8.12
N ARG A 130 0.63 -32.01 7.57
CA ARG A 130 -0.22 -33.01 8.22
C ARG A 130 0.26 -33.37 9.63
N ARG A 131 1.57 -33.65 9.80
CA ARG A 131 2.16 -33.95 11.12
C ARG A 131 2.01 -32.77 12.09
N ARG A 132 2.11 -31.53 11.61
CA ARG A 132 1.95 -30.33 12.45
C ARG A 132 0.50 -30.14 12.88
N ILE A 133 -0.45 -30.31 11.97
CA ILE A 133 -1.89 -30.23 12.25
C ILE A 133 -2.29 -31.34 13.23
N ASN A 134 -1.84 -32.59 13.04
CA ASN A 134 -2.10 -33.69 13.96
C ASN A 134 -1.56 -33.47 15.38
N ARG A 135 -0.45 -32.76 15.53
CA ARG A 135 0.09 -32.39 16.84
C ARG A 135 -0.68 -31.23 17.49
N GLY A 136 -1.63 -30.64 16.78
CA GLY A 136 -2.45 -29.51 17.21
C GLY A 136 -1.79 -28.16 16.97
N LEU A 137 -2.62 -27.17 16.63
CA LEU A 137 -2.25 -25.76 16.61
C LEU A 137 -2.29 -25.20 18.04
N LYS A 138 -1.14 -24.78 18.56
CA LYS A 138 -1.03 -24.16 19.89
C LYS A 138 -1.78 -22.81 19.93
N ARG A 139 -1.96 -22.27 21.14
CA ARG A 139 -2.60 -20.95 21.39
C ARG A 139 -2.04 -19.81 20.52
N ARG A 140 -0.73 -19.80 20.25
CA ARG A 140 -0.06 -18.74 19.46
C ARG A 140 -0.55 -18.71 17.99
N PRO A 141 -0.46 -19.81 17.21
CA PRO A 141 -1.11 -19.95 15.91
C PRO A 141 -2.58 -19.53 15.87
N MET A 142 -3.40 -20.01 16.81
CA MET A 142 -4.83 -19.66 16.86
C MET A 142 -5.05 -18.17 17.11
N GLY A 143 -4.20 -17.54 17.92
CA GLY A 143 -4.23 -16.09 18.13
C GLY A 143 -3.92 -15.30 16.85
N LEU A 144 -3.04 -15.80 15.98
CA LEU A 144 -2.76 -15.17 14.68
C LEU A 144 -3.97 -15.25 13.75
N ILE A 145 -4.59 -16.43 13.64
CA ILE A 145 -5.79 -16.64 12.80
C ILE A 145 -6.90 -15.69 13.24
N LYS A 146 -7.15 -15.56 14.55
CA LYS A 146 -8.17 -14.62 15.07
C LYS A 146 -7.90 -13.17 14.69
N LYS A 147 -6.64 -12.72 14.76
CA LYS A 147 -6.25 -11.37 14.33
C LYS A 147 -6.47 -11.14 12.84
N LEU A 148 -6.16 -12.15 12.02
CA LEU A 148 -6.36 -12.08 10.57
C LEU A 148 -7.85 -12.07 10.18
N ARG A 149 -8.68 -12.86 10.88
CA ARG A 149 -10.14 -12.83 10.70
C ARG A 149 -10.71 -11.45 11.02
N LYS A 150 -10.25 -10.84 12.12
CA LYS A 150 -10.63 -9.47 12.48
C LYS A 150 -10.21 -8.46 11.39
N ALA A 151 -8.95 -8.50 10.96
CA ALA A 151 -8.44 -7.59 9.92
C ALA A 151 -9.17 -7.75 8.58
N LYS A 152 -9.58 -8.97 8.21
CA LYS A 152 -10.41 -9.23 7.02
C LYS A 152 -11.83 -8.66 7.14
N GLN A 153 -12.43 -8.71 8.34
CA GLN A 153 -13.78 -8.17 8.58
C GLN A 153 -13.80 -6.63 8.61
N GLU A 154 -12.74 -6.02 9.12
CA GLU A 154 -12.60 -4.56 9.21
C GLU A 154 -12.20 -3.91 7.87
N ALA A 155 -11.71 -4.70 6.92
CA ALA A 155 -11.33 -4.21 5.60
C ALA A 155 -12.55 -3.73 4.80
N LYS A 156 -12.43 -2.55 4.19
CA LYS A 156 -13.45 -2.04 3.28
C LYS A 156 -13.50 -2.87 2.00
N PRO A 157 -14.66 -2.96 1.32
CA PRO A 157 -14.74 -3.61 0.03
C PRO A 157 -13.75 -2.97 -0.96
N ASN A 158 -12.96 -3.78 -1.65
CA ASN A 158 -11.87 -3.42 -2.58
C ASN A 158 -10.56 -2.91 -1.95
N GLU A 159 -10.43 -2.79 -0.63
CA GLU A 159 -9.16 -2.46 0.02
C GLU A 159 -8.45 -3.71 0.54
N LYS A 160 -7.11 -3.67 0.56
CA LYS A 160 -6.33 -4.75 1.17
C LYS A 160 -6.47 -4.68 2.69
N PRO A 161 -6.59 -5.83 3.39
CA PRO A 161 -6.70 -5.84 4.84
C PRO A 161 -5.42 -5.34 5.50
N ASP A 162 -5.59 -4.83 6.73
CA ASP A 162 -4.50 -4.28 7.51
C ASP A 162 -3.36 -5.28 7.76
N LEU A 163 -2.14 -4.75 7.81
CA LEU A 163 -0.92 -5.53 8.04
C LEU A 163 -0.90 -6.13 9.45
N VAL A 164 -0.94 -7.46 9.54
CA VAL A 164 -0.74 -8.18 10.80
C VAL A 164 0.71 -8.64 10.93
N LYS A 165 1.45 -8.08 11.89
CA LYS A 165 2.84 -8.45 12.17
C LYS A 165 2.92 -9.75 12.99
N THR A 166 3.81 -10.66 12.60
CA THR A 166 4.03 -11.94 13.28
C THR A 166 5.50 -12.34 13.32
N HIS A 167 5.90 -13.00 14.40
CA HIS A 167 7.18 -13.69 14.54
C HIS A 167 7.05 -15.20 14.30
N LEU A 168 5.82 -15.70 14.12
CA LEU A 168 5.54 -17.12 13.94
C LEU A 168 5.92 -17.56 12.52
N ARG A 169 7.17 -17.96 12.34
CA ARG A 169 7.67 -18.53 11.08
C ARG A 169 7.29 -20.01 10.92
N ASP A 170 6.93 -20.69 12.01
CA ASP A 170 6.53 -22.10 12.04
C ASP A 170 5.07 -22.36 11.67
N MET A 171 4.31 -21.30 11.40
CA MET A 171 2.90 -21.39 11.04
C MET A 171 2.73 -21.82 9.57
N ILE A 172 1.74 -22.68 9.32
CA ILE A 172 1.33 -23.11 7.98
C ILE A 172 0.29 -22.13 7.45
N VAL A 173 0.37 -21.81 6.16
CA VAL A 173 -0.67 -21.03 5.49
C VAL A 173 -1.94 -21.88 5.38
N VAL A 174 -2.96 -21.48 6.12
CA VAL A 174 -4.32 -22.06 6.10
C VAL A 174 -5.15 -21.34 5.03
N PRO A 175 -6.08 -22.02 4.33
CA PRO A 175 -6.93 -21.39 3.31
C PRO A 175 -7.67 -20.12 3.78
N GLU A 176 -8.08 -20.08 5.06
CA GLU A 176 -8.69 -18.89 5.67
C GLU A 176 -7.82 -17.61 5.60
N MET A 177 -6.52 -17.75 5.39
CA MET A 177 -5.56 -16.63 5.35
C MET A 177 -5.39 -16.04 3.94
N ILE A 178 -6.00 -16.63 2.92
CA ILE A 178 -5.87 -16.19 1.51
C ILE A 178 -6.39 -14.74 1.37
N GLY A 179 -5.60 -13.86 0.75
CA GLY A 179 -5.94 -12.45 0.61
C GLY A 179 -5.63 -11.59 1.84
N SER A 180 -5.11 -12.16 2.93
CA SER A 180 -4.55 -11.38 4.04
C SER A 180 -3.13 -10.91 3.77
N VAL A 181 -2.76 -9.79 4.39
CA VAL A 181 -1.39 -9.24 4.36
C VAL A 181 -0.71 -9.51 5.70
N ILE A 182 0.40 -10.23 5.66
CA ILE A 182 1.13 -10.68 6.86
C ILE A 182 2.55 -10.11 6.84
N GLY A 183 2.95 -9.47 7.93
CA GLY A 183 4.32 -9.05 8.16
C GLY A 183 5.10 -10.17 8.84
N ILE A 184 5.97 -10.87 8.11
CA ILE A 184 6.75 -12.00 8.63
C ILE A 184 8.12 -11.51 9.07
N TYR A 185 8.46 -11.67 10.35
CA TYR A 185 9.74 -11.24 10.89
C TYR A 185 10.91 -12.06 10.32
N SER A 186 11.85 -11.38 9.66
CA SER A 186 13.07 -11.99 9.10
C SER A 186 14.20 -12.14 10.15
N GLY A 187 14.18 -11.34 11.20
CA GLY A 187 15.28 -11.20 12.18
C GLY A 187 15.79 -9.75 12.31
N LYS A 188 15.45 -8.90 11.34
CA LYS A 188 15.74 -7.47 11.34
C LYS A 188 14.48 -6.65 11.08
N GLU A 189 13.77 -7.00 10.02
CA GLU A 189 12.56 -6.30 9.57
C GLU A 189 11.37 -7.26 9.41
N PHE A 190 10.18 -6.68 9.26
CA PHE A 190 8.96 -7.42 8.94
C PHE A 190 8.73 -7.35 7.43
N ASN A 191 8.90 -8.48 6.76
CA ASN A 191 8.66 -8.58 5.33
C ASN A 191 7.15 -8.68 5.12
N GLN A 192 6.59 -7.73 4.37
CA GLN A 192 5.17 -7.72 4.03
C GLN A 192 4.90 -8.73 2.90
N VAL A 193 4.12 -9.76 3.21
CA VAL A 193 3.74 -10.81 2.27
C VAL A 193 2.21 -10.84 2.14
N GLU A 194 1.73 -10.68 0.92
CA GLU A 194 0.33 -10.89 0.57
C GLU A 194 0.12 -12.38 0.24
N ILE A 195 -0.81 -13.02 0.96
CA ILE A 195 -1.02 -14.45 0.84
C ILE A 195 -1.84 -14.76 -0.42
N LYS A 196 -1.18 -15.41 -1.38
CA LYS A 196 -1.81 -15.93 -2.60
C LYS A 196 -2.32 -17.35 -2.38
N PRO A 197 -3.34 -17.81 -3.15
CA PRO A 197 -3.81 -19.20 -3.10
C PRO A 197 -2.70 -20.24 -3.31
N GLU A 198 -1.71 -19.93 -4.15
CA GLU A 198 -0.56 -20.80 -4.45
C GLU A 198 0.31 -21.10 -3.22
N MET A 199 0.21 -20.28 -2.17
CA MET A 199 1.01 -20.41 -0.95
C MET A 199 0.39 -21.37 0.07
N VAL A 200 -0.80 -21.92 -0.20
CA VAL A 200 -1.49 -22.82 0.74
C VAL A 200 -0.68 -24.08 1.02
N GLY A 201 -0.59 -24.44 2.30
CA GLY A 201 0.17 -25.59 2.77
C GLY A 201 1.66 -25.32 2.99
N HIS A 202 2.21 -24.22 2.49
CA HIS A 202 3.59 -23.80 2.78
C HIS A 202 3.72 -23.17 4.17
N TYR A 203 4.95 -23.13 4.70
CA TYR A 203 5.23 -22.42 5.95
C TYR A 203 5.50 -20.95 5.71
N LEU A 204 5.10 -20.08 6.66
CA LEU A 204 5.43 -18.65 6.61
C LEU A 204 6.94 -18.39 6.55
N ALA A 205 7.76 -19.27 7.14
CA ALA A 205 9.21 -19.20 7.05
C ALA A 205 9.75 -19.16 5.61
N GLU A 206 9.07 -19.81 4.66
CA GLU A 206 9.54 -19.97 3.27
C GLU A 206 9.47 -18.66 2.49
N PHE A 207 8.57 -17.75 2.89
CA PHE A 207 8.36 -16.46 2.21
C PHE A 207 9.23 -15.33 2.76
N SER A 208 9.99 -15.57 3.84
CA SER A 208 10.86 -14.57 4.46
C SER A 208 12.26 -15.13 4.67
N ILE A 209 13.18 -14.68 3.82
CA ILE A 209 14.60 -15.04 3.91
C ILE A 209 15.19 -14.33 5.12
N SER A 210 15.92 -15.08 5.96
CA SER A 210 16.53 -14.57 7.20
C SER A 210 17.93 -13.97 7.03
N TYR A 211 18.45 -13.99 5.80
CA TYR A 211 19.77 -13.48 5.46
C TYR A 211 19.69 -12.73 4.13
N LYS A 212 20.70 -11.90 3.86
CA LYS A 212 20.85 -11.27 2.55
C LYS A 212 21.69 -12.19 1.67
N PRO A 213 21.20 -12.63 0.50
CA PRO A 213 22.00 -13.48 -0.39
C PRO A 213 23.26 -12.74 -0.80
N VAL A 214 24.42 -13.37 -0.59
CA VAL A 214 25.72 -12.80 -0.96
C VAL A 214 25.90 -12.97 -2.46
N LYS A 215 26.03 -11.86 -3.18
CA LYS A 215 26.48 -11.87 -4.57
C LYS A 215 27.98 -11.58 -4.56
N HIS A 216 28.78 -12.56 -4.95
CA HIS A 216 30.22 -12.34 -5.11
C HIS A 216 30.44 -11.35 -6.24
N GLY A 217 30.93 -10.16 -5.90
CA GLY A 217 31.42 -9.20 -6.88
C GLY A 217 32.86 -9.52 -7.29
N ARG A 218 33.46 -8.59 -8.05
CA ARG A 218 34.91 -8.57 -8.19
C ARG A 218 35.53 -8.44 -6.80
N PRO A 219 36.54 -9.25 -6.45
CA PRO A 219 37.26 -9.06 -5.20
C PRO A 219 37.78 -7.61 -5.16
N GLY A 220 37.40 -6.86 -4.13
CA GLY A 220 37.95 -5.53 -3.92
C GLY A 220 39.47 -5.60 -3.76
N ILE A 221 40.18 -4.54 -4.11
CA ILE A 221 41.62 -4.43 -3.83
C ILE A 221 41.79 -4.53 -2.30
N GLY A 222 42.53 -5.55 -1.84
CA GLY A 222 42.69 -5.86 -0.41
C GLY A 222 41.79 -6.97 0.14
N ALA A 223 40.83 -7.50 -0.64
CA ALA A 223 39.94 -8.59 -0.21
C ALA A 223 40.59 -9.98 -0.35
N THR A 224 41.55 -10.14 -1.27
CA THR A 224 42.32 -11.38 -1.45
C THR A 224 43.71 -11.22 -0.84
N HIS A 225 44.26 -12.29 -0.24
CA HIS A 225 45.57 -12.27 0.41
C HIS A 225 46.70 -11.80 -0.54
N SER A 226 46.58 -12.07 -1.85
CA SER A 226 47.53 -11.64 -2.89
C SER A 226 47.44 -10.15 -3.22
N SER A 227 46.27 -9.53 -3.07
CA SER A 227 46.05 -8.11 -3.38
C SER A 227 46.40 -7.15 -2.23
N ARG A 228 46.73 -7.67 -1.04
CA ARG A 228 47.01 -6.88 0.17
C ARG A 228 48.29 -6.05 0.08
N PHE A 229 49.23 -6.47 -0.77
CA PHE A 229 50.54 -5.84 -0.95
C PHE A 229 50.68 -5.03 -2.25
N ILE A 230 49.59 -4.84 -3.01
CA ILE A 230 49.63 -3.99 -4.19
C ILE A 230 49.59 -2.53 -3.71
N PRO A 231 50.65 -1.73 -3.93
CA PRO A 231 50.64 -0.33 -3.54
C PRO A 231 49.58 0.42 -4.37
N LEU A 232 48.65 1.07 -3.69
CA LEU A 232 47.69 1.98 -4.32
C LEU A 232 48.44 3.25 -4.73
N LYS A 233 48.23 3.69 -5.97
CA LYS A 233 48.79 4.92 -6.53
C LYS A 233 47.75 6.03 -6.50
#